data_AF-T1CP74-F1
#
_entry.id   AF-T1CP74-F1
#
_cell.length_a   1.000
_cell.length_b   1.000
_cell.length_c   1.000
_cell.angle_alpha   90.00
_cell.angle_beta   90.00
_cell.angle_gamma   90.00
#
_symmetry.space_group_name_H-M   'P 1'
#
loop_
_entity.id
_entity.type
_entity.pdbx_description
1 polymer ?
#
loop_
_entity_poly.entity_id
_entity_poly.type
_entity_poly.pdbx_seq_one_letter_code
_entity_poly.pdbx_strand_id
1 'polypeptide(L)'
;MFLFNDKENTQEKQKAVKRVKDVFGNDIELDSNGNVILKDYRFDIQTIFDDEVKKIPTTDEEFLKQDSLRATKLLNETNAILESSPYKSYKPIYLDPSLKTGQTSTLLEFKAWRDLYLKDPIKKAIAPWTKAEKAYYESLQTKRERYQYLVIRSGLRSAVIDIPYDAIGGVDERGRVINEEYEEIFYQVDRNKDTLKSEFFATEWGIAAGILGNPEYFASDLTGFTARYVQSTILYIQLNPKIDYRDILKIIEIYGEDYVGSFRTFKSGLRKNPLRQQQLIALAKSIKPDRFGMLPYIDEIMGVDWVMDFSQYDVYGDVIMELYQDGLIDKGLVAKGLIKDPRDTDSTKESRDEFRQKAIFLSQRRAEASALNLPYPPTRSDAQTELEDDMITLYAKIRAVTPPQGYPNAPTYYIPEYLDEFYEAGKLDKKLNPTIPAIYRESFPQELRDKIEWYAKKHNIK
;
A
#
# COMPACT_ATOMS: atom_id res chain seq x y z
N MET A 1 -15.97 40.94 -56.39
CA MET A 1 -16.53 41.77 -55.29
C MET A 1 -17.62 40.92 -54.67
N PHE A 2 -17.52 40.31 -53.49
CA PHE A 2 -16.65 40.52 -52.34
C PHE A 2 -16.01 39.20 -51.92
N LEU A 3 -14.71 39.28 -51.63
CA LEU A 3 -13.93 38.30 -50.89
C LEU A 3 -14.45 38.30 -49.45
N PHE A 4 -14.89 37.15 -48.94
CA PHE A 4 -14.94 36.95 -47.50
C PHE A 4 -13.75 36.07 -47.13
N ASN A 5 -12.79 36.76 -46.52
CA ASN A 5 -11.60 36.24 -45.87
C ASN A 5 -11.90 34.95 -45.12
N ASP A 6 -11.14 33.91 -45.49
CA ASP A 6 -10.61 32.95 -44.53
C ASP A 6 -9.93 33.74 -43.41
N LYS A 7 -10.67 34.03 -42.34
CA LYS A 7 -10.04 34.23 -41.05
C LYS A 7 -9.59 32.86 -40.61
N GLU A 8 -8.30 32.60 -40.83
CA GLU A 8 -7.46 31.83 -39.93
C GLU A 8 -7.94 32.05 -38.50
N ASN A 9 -8.78 31.14 -38.01
CA ASN A 9 -9.07 31.06 -36.60
C ASN A 9 -8.02 30.11 -36.03
N THR A 10 -6.98 30.72 -35.46
CA THR A 10 -5.93 30.13 -34.65
C THR A 10 -6.52 29.22 -33.57
N GLN A 11 -6.84 27.99 -33.95
CA GLN A 11 -6.74 26.83 -33.09
C GLN A 11 -5.67 25.94 -33.71
N GLU A 12 -4.40 26.28 -33.47
CA GLU A 12 -3.43 25.21 -33.29
C GLU A 12 -3.92 24.41 -32.09
N LYS A 13 -4.80 23.42 -32.33
CA LYS A 13 -5.00 22.34 -31.38
C LYS A 13 -3.60 21.83 -31.07
N GLN A 14 -3.16 22.00 -29.83
CA GLN A 14 -1.85 21.54 -29.37
C GLN A 14 -1.69 20.11 -29.86
N LYS A 15 -0.86 19.92 -30.90
CA LYS A 15 -0.74 18.62 -31.54
C LYS A 15 0.03 17.76 -30.56
N ALA A 16 -0.57 16.66 -30.11
CA ALA A 16 0.12 15.70 -29.25
C ALA A 16 1.41 15.22 -29.95
N VAL A 17 2.55 15.42 -29.29
CA VAL A 17 3.86 15.00 -29.81
C VAL A 17 4.43 13.84 -29.00
N LYS A 18 4.01 13.69 -27.74
CA LYS A 18 4.47 12.63 -26.85
C LYS A 18 3.33 12.13 -25.96
N ARG A 19 3.36 10.83 -25.65
CA ARG A 19 2.48 10.19 -24.67
C ARG A 19 3.31 9.67 -23.51
N VAL A 20 2.84 9.91 -22.29
CA VAL A 20 3.51 9.48 -21.05
C VAL A 20 2.49 8.91 -20.07
N LYS A 21 2.97 8.17 -19.07
CA LYS A 21 2.16 7.69 -17.96
C LYS A 21 2.15 8.72 -16.84
N ASP A 22 0.98 8.97 -16.25
CA ASP A 22 0.87 9.73 -15.01
C ASP A 22 1.04 8.83 -13.77
N VAL A 23 0.96 9.45 -12.59
CA VAL A 23 1.09 8.77 -11.29
C VAL A 23 0.00 7.72 -11.03
N PHE A 24 -1.10 7.70 -11.77
CA PHE A 24 -2.17 6.71 -11.65
C PHE A 24 -2.12 5.65 -12.77
N GLY A 25 -1.15 5.76 -13.69
CA GLY A 25 -0.98 4.83 -14.81
C GLY A 25 -1.79 5.16 -16.06
N ASN A 26 -2.42 6.34 -16.11
CA ASN A 26 -3.15 6.80 -17.30
C ASN A 26 -2.17 7.25 -18.37
N ASP A 27 -2.51 7.00 -19.63
CA ASP A 27 -1.83 7.62 -20.76
C ASP A 27 -2.31 9.07 -20.93
N ILE A 28 -1.39 10.02 -20.83
CA ILE A 28 -1.65 11.44 -21.06
C ILE A 28 -0.75 11.97 -22.17
N GLU A 29 -1.24 13.00 -22.86
CA GLU A 29 -0.59 13.57 -24.04
C GLU A 29 0.09 14.89 -23.69
N LEU A 30 1.25 15.12 -24.29
CA LEU A 30 2.02 16.34 -24.15
C LEU A 30 2.09 17.10 -25.47
N ASP A 31 2.03 18.42 -25.39
CA ASP A 31 2.25 19.33 -26.52
C ASP A 31 3.73 19.36 -26.94
N SER A 32 4.06 20.16 -27.95
CA SER A 32 5.43 20.34 -28.44
C SER A 32 6.37 21.00 -27.43
N ASN A 33 5.86 21.69 -26.42
CA ASN A 33 6.62 22.30 -25.34
C ASN A 33 6.78 21.36 -24.13
N GLY A 34 6.16 20.17 -24.17
CA GLY A 34 6.16 19.21 -23.08
C GLY A 34 5.09 19.47 -22.02
N ASN A 35 4.12 20.35 -22.27
CA ASN A 35 3.01 20.60 -21.36
C ASN A 35 1.90 19.57 -21.54
N VAL A 36 1.23 19.22 -20.44
CA VAL A 36 0.07 18.34 -20.43
C VAL A 36 -1.07 18.96 -21.21
N ILE A 37 -1.56 18.24 -22.22
CA ILE A 37 -2.76 18.62 -22.96
C ILE A 37 -3.97 18.22 -22.11
N LEU A 38 -4.65 19.22 -21.55
CA LEU A 38 -5.86 18.98 -20.75
C LEU A 38 -7.05 18.61 -21.63
N LYS A 39 -7.93 17.79 -21.07
CA LYS A 39 -9.30 17.65 -21.58
C LYS A 39 -10.11 18.90 -21.24
N ASP A 40 -11.10 19.20 -22.07
CA ASP A 40 -12.07 20.29 -21.85
C ASP A 40 -13.24 19.87 -20.94
N TYR A 41 -13.08 18.78 -20.19
CA TYR A 41 -14.09 18.28 -19.26
C TYR A 41 -13.43 17.56 -18.09
N ARG A 42 -14.16 17.51 -16.97
CA ARG A 42 -13.88 16.63 -15.83
C ARG A 42 -15.04 15.68 -15.59
N PHE A 43 -14.84 14.62 -14.82
CA PHE A 43 -15.94 13.73 -14.43
C PHE A 43 -16.67 14.28 -13.19
N ASP A 44 -17.97 14.05 -13.12
CA ASP A 44 -18.75 14.24 -11.90
C ASP A 44 -18.45 13.09 -10.95
N ILE A 45 -17.78 13.39 -9.84
CA ILE A 45 -17.30 12.40 -8.87
C ILE A 45 -18.41 11.51 -8.31
N GLN A 46 -19.66 12.00 -8.29
CA GLN A 46 -20.79 11.21 -7.80
C GLN A 46 -21.23 10.10 -8.75
N THR A 47 -20.78 10.15 -10.01
CA THR A 47 -21.20 9.23 -11.07
C THR A 47 -20.06 8.40 -11.63
N ILE A 48 -18.84 8.49 -11.08
CA ILE A 48 -17.66 7.82 -11.67
C ILE A 48 -17.79 6.29 -11.69
N PHE A 49 -18.60 5.72 -10.80
CA PHE A 49 -18.85 4.29 -10.70
C PHE A 49 -20.18 3.86 -11.33
N ASP A 50 -20.92 4.79 -11.91
CA ASP A 50 -22.11 4.48 -12.69
C ASP A 50 -21.72 3.95 -14.07
N ASP A 51 -22.65 3.26 -14.72
CA ASP A 51 -22.49 2.81 -16.10
C ASP A 51 -22.29 4.01 -17.03
N GLU A 52 -23.07 5.08 -16.81
CA GLU A 52 -22.96 6.36 -17.50
C GLU A 52 -22.33 7.43 -16.60
N VAL A 53 -21.04 7.71 -16.82
CA VAL A 53 -20.34 8.77 -16.09
C VAL A 53 -20.67 10.12 -16.69
N LYS A 54 -21.15 11.04 -15.86
CA LYS A 54 -21.43 12.41 -16.25
C LYS A 54 -20.13 13.20 -16.41
N LYS A 55 -20.00 13.88 -17.55
CA LYS A 55 -18.90 14.81 -17.84
C LYS A 55 -19.38 16.24 -17.61
N ILE A 56 -18.55 17.04 -16.97
CA ILE A 56 -18.77 18.46 -16.73
C ILE A 56 -17.80 19.24 -17.61
N PRO A 57 -18.28 19.93 -18.67
CA PRO A 57 -17.43 20.75 -19.52
C PRO A 57 -16.74 21.88 -18.75
N THR A 58 -15.56 22.25 -19.21
CA THR A 58 -14.79 23.41 -18.77
C THR A 58 -14.54 24.27 -20.00
N THR A 59 -15.19 25.44 -20.06
CA THR A 59 -15.15 26.32 -21.24
C THR A 59 -14.21 27.50 -21.09
N ASP A 60 -13.62 27.69 -19.90
CA ASP A 60 -12.65 28.75 -19.63
C ASP A 60 -11.27 28.36 -20.18
N GLU A 61 -10.94 28.90 -21.35
CA GLU A 61 -9.69 28.59 -22.05
C GLU A 61 -8.43 29.08 -21.29
N GLU A 62 -8.52 30.23 -20.60
CA GLU A 62 -7.38 30.75 -19.85
C GLU A 62 -7.13 29.90 -18.61
N PHE A 63 -8.20 29.49 -17.91
CA PHE A 63 -8.10 28.52 -16.82
C PHE A 63 -7.45 27.21 -17.28
N LEU A 64 -7.91 26.63 -18.40
CA LEU A 64 -7.33 25.38 -18.93
C LEU A 64 -5.83 25.53 -19.25
N LYS A 65 -5.42 26.69 -19.75
CA LYS A 65 -4.00 26.97 -20.02
C LYS A 65 -3.18 27.03 -18.73
N GLN A 66 -3.67 27.68 -17.67
CA GLN A 66 -2.98 27.71 -16.38
C GLN A 66 -2.95 26.34 -15.71
N ASP A 67 -4.07 25.62 -15.74
CA ASP A 67 -4.17 24.30 -15.12
C ASP A 67 -3.31 23.26 -15.87
N SER A 68 -3.10 23.42 -17.18
CA SER A 68 -2.14 22.63 -17.96
C SER A 68 -0.71 22.77 -17.42
N LEU A 69 -0.29 23.99 -17.05
CA LEU A 69 1.04 24.22 -16.47
C LEU A 69 1.16 23.60 -15.08
N ARG A 70 0.12 23.71 -14.24
CA ARG A 70 0.05 23.02 -12.94
C ARG A 70 0.17 21.50 -13.11
N ALA A 71 -0.67 20.90 -13.96
CA ALA A 71 -0.66 19.47 -14.25
C ALA A 71 0.71 19.01 -14.76
N THR A 72 1.37 19.81 -15.59
CA THR A 72 2.74 19.54 -16.10
C THR A 72 3.77 19.53 -14.97
N LYS A 73 3.71 20.51 -14.06
CA LYS A 73 4.59 20.54 -12.89
C LYS A 73 4.38 19.29 -12.03
N LEU A 74 3.13 18.97 -11.70
CA LEU A 74 2.78 17.83 -10.86
C LEU A 74 3.19 16.49 -11.50
N LEU A 75 2.99 16.34 -12.81
CA LEU A 75 3.46 15.18 -13.57
C LEU A 75 4.97 15.00 -13.46
N ASN A 76 5.74 16.07 -13.66
CA ASN A 76 7.20 16.01 -13.60
C ASN A 76 7.69 15.68 -12.19
N GLU A 77 7.09 16.29 -11.17
CA GLU A 77 7.41 16.06 -9.76
C GLU A 77 7.11 14.60 -9.34
N THR A 78 5.90 14.12 -9.61
CA THR A 78 5.49 12.75 -9.28
C THR A 78 6.31 11.71 -10.04
N ASN A 79 6.61 11.94 -11.32
CA ASN A 79 7.50 11.05 -12.07
C ASN A 79 8.92 11.05 -11.50
N ALA A 80 9.47 12.21 -11.13
CA ALA A 80 10.79 12.28 -10.52
C ALA A 80 10.85 11.47 -9.20
N ILE A 81 9.81 11.54 -8.37
CA ILE A 81 9.68 10.76 -7.13
C ILE A 81 9.64 9.25 -7.41
N LEU A 82 8.84 8.82 -8.40
CA LEU A 82 8.75 7.41 -8.78
C LEU A 82 10.09 6.90 -9.35
N GLU A 83 10.79 7.71 -10.14
CA GLU A 83 12.11 7.40 -10.68
C GLU A 83 13.20 7.33 -9.59
N SER A 84 13.05 8.06 -8.49
CA SER A 84 13.96 8.01 -7.33
C SER A 84 13.63 6.89 -6.34
N SER A 85 12.71 5.98 -6.67
CA SER A 85 12.35 4.86 -5.78
C SER A 85 13.58 4.05 -5.38
N PRO A 86 13.73 3.66 -4.08
CA PRO A 86 14.77 2.71 -3.65
C PRO A 86 14.66 1.34 -4.33
N TYR A 87 13.54 1.06 -5.00
CA TYR A 87 13.29 -0.18 -5.72
C TYR A 87 13.37 0.00 -7.25
N LYS A 88 13.86 1.14 -7.75
CA LYS A 88 13.97 1.40 -9.19
C LYS A 88 14.80 0.34 -9.93
N SER A 89 15.80 -0.23 -9.25
CA SER A 89 16.65 -1.30 -9.78
C SER A 89 16.04 -2.71 -9.69
N TYR A 90 14.81 -2.84 -9.21
CA TYR A 90 14.11 -4.12 -9.10
C TYR A 90 14.05 -4.82 -10.46
N LYS A 91 14.48 -6.09 -10.48
CA LYS A 91 14.40 -6.95 -11.66
C LYS A 91 13.50 -8.15 -11.36
N PRO A 92 12.42 -8.35 -12.13
CA PRO A 92 11.55 -9.51 -11.99
C PRO A 92 12.26 -10.79 -12.47
N ILE A 93 11.85 -11.94 -11.96
CA ILE A 93 12.27 -13.25 -12.45
C ILE A 93 11.02 -14.06 -12.79
N TYR A 94 10.67 -14.09 -14.07
CA TYR A 94 9.44 -14.73 -14.52
C TYR A 94 9.54 -16.25 -14.53
N LEU A 95 8.47 -16.91 -14.11
CA LEU A 95 8.27 -18.34 -14.34
C LEU A 95 8.05 -18.59 -15.85
N ASP A 96 8.67 -19.63 -16.39
CA ASP A 96 8.57 -19.97 -17.81
C ASP A 96 7.48 -21.04 -18.04
N PRO A 97 6.30 -20.67 -18.59
CA PRO A 97 5.21 -21.60 -18.80
C PRO A 97 5.51 -22.71 -19.83
N SER A 98 6.59 -22.58 -20.60
CA SER A 98 6.95 -23.53 -21.68
C SER A 98 7.77 -24.74 -21.21
N LEU A 99 8.29 -24.73 -19.98
CA LEU A 99 9.13 -25.82 -19.44
C LEU A 99 8.33 -27.12 -19.24
N LYS A 100 8.64 -28.15 -20.03
CA LYS A 100 7.98 -29.47 -20.03
C LYS A 100 8.72 -30.53 -19.18
N THR A 101 8.04 -31.66 -18.96
CA THR A 101 8.48 -32.82 -18.19
C THR A 101 9.91 -33.26 -18.53
N GLY A 102 10.80 -33.34 -17.53
CA GLY A 102 12.22 -33.69 -17.67
C GLY A 102 13.17 -32.52 -17.36
N GLN A 103 12.68 -31.29 -17.41
CA GLN A 103 13.23 -30.13 -16.70
C GLN A 103 12.39 -29.92 -15.42
N THR A 104 12.87 -29.17 -14.42
CA THR A 104 12.03 -28.77 -13.27
C THR A 104 10.92 -27.84 -13.78
N SER A 105 9.81 -28.42 -14.22
CA SER A 105 8.64 -27.69 -14.69
C SER A 105 8.16 -26.73 -13.62
N THR A 106 8.02 -25.44 -13.97
CA THR A 106 7.51 -24.40 -13.07
C THR A 106 6.01 -24.50 -12.83
N LEU A 107 5.32 -25.41 -13.52
CA LEU A 107 3.88 -25.63 -13.40
C LEU A 107 3.48 -26.06 -11.98
N LEU A 108 4.28 -26.91 -11.34
CA LEU A 108 3.99 -27.36 -9.96
C LEU A 108 4.20 -26.23 -8.94
N GLU A 109 5.27 -25.44 -9.11
CA GLU A 109 5.54 -24.26 -8.29
C GLU A 109 4.41 -23.23 -8.43
N PHE A 110 4.01 -22.94 -9.67
CA PHE A 110 2.90 -22.05 -9.96
C PHE A 110 1.58 -22.53 -9.34
N LYS A 111 1.21 -23.81 -9.53
CA LYS A 111 -0.04 -24.36 -8.95
C LYS A 111 -0.03 -24.27 -7.43
N ALA A 112 1.07 -24.63 -6.79
CA ALA A 112 1.21 -24.52 -5.34
C ALA A 112 1.07 -23.07 -4.87
N TRP A 113 1.63 -22.10 -5.59
CA TRP A 113 1.47 -20.68 -5.28
C TRP A 113 0.02 -20.21 -5.48
N ARG A 114 -0.58 -20.49 -6.64
CA ARG A 114 -1.99 -20.16 -6.94
C ARG A 114 -2.94 -20.67 -5.86
N ASP A 115 -2.76 -21.91 -5.42
CA ASP A 115 -3.62 -22.56 -4.43
C ASP A 115 -3.53 -21.93 -3.03
N LEU A 116 -2.50 -21.12 -2.73
CA LEU A 116 -2.42 -20.38 -1.47
C LEU A 116 -3.59 -19.38 -1.32
N TYR A 117 -4.04 -18.78 -2.42
CA TYR A 117 -5.09 -17.75 -2.41
C TYR A 117 -6.51 -18.33 -2.44
N LEU A 118 -6.65 -19.66 -2.54
CA LEU A 118 -7.94 -20.34 -2.41
C LEU A 118 -8.32 -20.62 -0.94
N LYS A 119 -7.44 -20.29 0.00
CA LYS A 119 -7.58 -20.60 1.42
C LYS A 119 -7.12 -19.42 2.27
N ASP A 120 -7.51 -19.43 3.53
CA ASP A 120 -6.94 -18.51 4.52
C ASP A 120 -5.42 -18.73 4.62
N PRO A 121 -4.62 -17.68 4.91
CA PRO A 121 -3.17 -17.80 4.95
C PRO A 121 -2.71 -18.89 5.90
N ILE A 122 -1.83 -19.77 5.41
CA ILE A 122 -1.28 -20.84 6.22
C ILE A 122 -0.30 -20.23 7.23
N LYS A 123 -0.57 -20.46 8.52
CA LYS A 123 0.27 -19.98 9.62
C LYS A 123 1.72 -20.42 9.43
N LYS A 124 2.67 -19.49 9.58
CA LYS A 124 4.12 -19.70 9.35
C LYS A 124 4.52 -20.04 7.91
N ALA A 125 3.63 -19.91 6.92
CA ALA A 125 3.99 -20.12 5.52
C ALA A 125 4.25 -18.81 4.77
N ILE A 126 3.63 -17.72 5.21
CA ILE A 126 3.77 -16.39 4.58
C ILE A 126 4.90 -15.63 5.25
N ALA A 127 5.85 -15.14 4.45
CA ALA A 127 7.05 -14.44 4.89
C ALA A 127 7.70 -15.03 6.15
N PRO A 128 7.96 -16.36 6.18
CA PRO A 128 8.27 -17.07 7.42
C PRO A 128 9.59 -16.59 8.03
N TRP A 129 9.71 -16.75 9.35
CA TRP A 129 10.97 -16.52 10.02
C TRP A 129 11.89 -17.73 9.86
N THR A 130 13.08 -17.52 9.31
CA THR A 130 14.05 -18.62 9.20
C THR A 130 14.66 -18.95 10.56
N LYS A 131 15.26 -20.14 10.71
CA LYS A 131 15.95 -20.49 11.95
C LYS A 131 17.15 -19.57 12.24
N ALA A 132 17.91 -19.23 11.20
CA ALA A 132 19.02 -18.28 11.26
C ALA A 132 18.53 -16.90 11.74
N GLU A 133 17.43 -16.43 11.15
CA GLU A 133 16.79 -15.17 11.51
C GLU A 133 16.39 -15.12 12.99
N LYS A 134 15.66 -16.15 13.46
CA LYS A 134 15.25 -16.25 14.87
C LYS A 134 16.46 -16.25 15.79
N ALA A 135 17.49 -17.03 15.47
CA ALA A 135 18.70 -17.11 16.28
C ALA A 135 19.42 -15.75 16.38
N TYR A 136 19.50 -15.01 15.26
CA TYR A 136 20.05 -13.66 15.25
C TYR A 136 19.18 -12.69 16.05
N TYR A 137 17.87 -12.66 15.83
CA TYR A 137 16.95 -11.78 16.57
C TYR A 137 17.02 -12.04 18.08
N GLU A 138 17.06 -13.31 18.50
CA GLU A 138 17.19 -13.65 19.91
C GLU A 138 18.53 -13.22 20.53
N SER A 139 19.57 -13.09 19.71
CA SER A 139 20.88 -12.61 20.14
C SER A 139 20.93 -11.11 20.45
N LEU A 140 19.94 -10.33 19.99
CA LEU A 140 19.85 -8.89 20.25
C LEU A 140 19.54 -8.64 21.73
N GLN A 141 20.33 -7.75 22.36
CA GLN A 141 20.42 -7.60 23.81
C GLN A 141 19.59 -6.43 24.34
N THR A 142 19.22 -5.48 23.48
CA THR A 142 18.46 -4.29 23.88
C THR A 142 17.09 -4.24 23.22
N LYS A 143 16.15 -3.54 23.87
CA LYS A 143 14.83 -3.24 23.30
C LYS A 143 14.96 -2.49 21.97
N ARG A 144 15.90 -1.54 21.88
CA ARG A 144 16.15 -0.74 20.67
C ARG A 144 16.64 -1.58 19.49
N GLU A 145 17.61 -2.47 19.68
CA GLU A 145 18.08 -3.35 18.60
C GLU A 145 16.94 -4.22 18.05
N ARG A 146 16.11 -4.77 18.94
CA ARG A 146 14.94 -5.58 18.56
C ARG A 146 13.85 -4.74 17.87
N TYR A 147 13.61 -3.53 18.37
CA TYR A 147 12.70 -2.56 17.75
C TYR A 147 13.14 -2.25 16.33
N GLN A 148 14.40 -1.86 16.16
CA GLN A 148 15.01 -1.57 14.87
C GLN A 148 14.87 -2.76 13.92
N TYR A 149 15.16 -3.97 14.41
CA TYR A 149 15.03 -5.18 13.61
C TYR A 149 13.59 -5.40 13.12
N LEU A 150 12.59 -5.28 14.00
CA LEU A 150 11.19 -5.49 13.64
C LEU A 150 10.69 -4.43 12.64
N VAL A 151 11.09 -3.16 12.80
CA VAL A 151 10.79 -2.10 11.83
C VAL A 151 11.40 -2.43 10.46
N ILE A 152 12.69 -2.80 10.41
CA ILE A 152 13.35 -3.18 9.15
C ILE A 152 12.67 -4.39 8.51
N ARG A 153 12.38 -5.42 9.31
CA ARG A 153 11.71 -6.64 8.85
C ARG A 153 10.32 -6.35 8.30
N SER A 154 9.60 -5.37 8.85
CA SER A 154 8.25 -4.99 8.38
C SER A 154 8.23 -4.47 6.93
N GLY A 155 9.38 -4.00 6.42
CA GLY A 155 9.46 -3.34 5.12
C GLY A 155 8.84 -1.94 5.07
N LEU A 156 8.31 -1.41 6.18
CA LEU A 156 7.82 -0.03 6.25
C LEU A 156 8.98 0.97 6.16
N ARG A 157 8.73 2.01 5.36
CA ARG A 157 9.58 3.19 5.23
C ARG A 157 8.71 4.43 5.32
N SER A 158 9.26 5.50 5.88
CA SER A 158 8.64 6.82 5.86
C SER A 158 8.54 7.33 4.42
N ALA A 159 7.39 7.89 4.04
CA ALA A 159 7.20 8.55 2.75
C ALA A 159 7.45 10.06 2.81
N VAL A 160 7.61 10.63 4.01
CA VAL A 160 7.69 12.09 4.23
C VAL A 160 9.11 12.58 4.50
N ILE A 161 9.99 11.69 4.97
CA ILE A 161 11.40 11.96 5.27
C ILE A 161 12.21 10.66 5.23
N ASP A 162 13.44 10.73 4.73
CA ASP A 162 14.36 9.59 4.77
C ASP A 162 14.89 9.37 6.20
N ILE A 163 14.73 8.14 6.70
CA ILE A 163 15.17 7.75 8.04
C ILE A 163 16.29 6.70 7.89
N PRO A 164 17.53 7.04 8.26
CA PRO A 164 18.64 6.09 8.33
C PRO A 164 18.31 4.91 9.26
N TYR A 165 18.81 3.71 8.95
CA TYR A 165 18.47 2.52 9.74
C TYR A 165 18.86 2.65 11.20
N ASP A 166 19.99 3.28 11.49
CA ASP A 166 20.50 3.56 12.83
C ASP A 166 19.79 4.71 13.55
N ALA A 167 18.96 5.52 12.87
CA ALA A 167 18.04 6.45 13.53
C ALA A 167 16.78 5.76 14.08
N ILE A 168 16.48 4.54 13.63
CA ILE A 168 15.28 3.78 14.05
C ILE A 168 15.33 3.48 15.56
N GLY A 169 14.20 3.70 16.24
CA GLY A 169 14.10 3.56 17.69
C GLY A 169 15.07 4.47 18.45
N GLY A 170 15.45 5.61 17.89
CA GLY A 170 16.41 6.54 18.47
C GLY A 170 15.81 7.60 19.41
N VAL A 171 14.57 7.41 19.89
CA VAL A 171 14.05 8.12 21.07
C VAL A 171 13.94 7.20 22.28
N ASP A 172 14.11 7.77 23.48
CA ASP A 172 13.86 7.07 24.73
C ASP A 172 12.36 6.99 25.07
N GLU A 173 12.02 6.36 26.21
CA GLU A 173 10.63 6.17 26.64
C GLU A 173 9.88 7.49 26.94
N ARG A 174 10.60 8.62 27.02
CA ARG A 174 10.04 9.97 27.19
C ARG A 174 10.01 10.76 25.87
N GLY A 175 10.36 10.13 24.74
CA GLY A 175 10.45 10.76 23.43
C GLY A 175 11.70 11.62 23.22
N ARG A 176 12.71 11.51 24.09
CA ARG A 176 13.94 12.30 23.97
C ARG A 176 14.93 11.61 23.02
N VAL A 177 15.58 12.39 22.18
CA VAL A 177 16.59 11.90 21.22
C VAL A 177 17.74 11.21 21.95
N ILE A 178 18.11 10.02 21.49
CA ILE A 178 19.23 9.21 22.00
C ILE A 178 20.52 9.50 21.23
N ASN A 179 20.41 9.79 19.92
CA ASN A 179 21.56 10.10 19.05
C ASN A 179 21.47 11.53 18.50
N GLU A 180 22.39 12.39 18.94
CA GLU A 180 22.48 13.80 18.52
C GLU A 180 22.67 13.96 17.01
N GLU A 181 23.31 13.00 16.33
CA GLU A 181 23.49 13.01 14.86
C GLU A 181 22.16 13.08 14.09
N TYR A 182 21.08 12.55 14.67
CA TYR A 182 19.77 12.46 14.02
C TYR A 182 18.74 13.43 14.61
N GLU A 183 19.15 14.35 15.48
CA GLU A 183 18.29 15.28 16.21
C GLU A 183 17.35 16.09 15.28
N GLU A 184 17.87 16.56 14.13
CA GLU A 184 17.07 17.32 13.17
C GLU A 184 15.90 16.49 12.59
N ILE A 185 16.15 15.23 12.23
CA ILE A 185 15.13 14.32 11.70
C ILE A 185 14.03 14.11 12.76
N PHE A 186 14.42 13.89 14.02
CA PHE A 186 13.46 13.71 15.11
C PHE A 186 12.58 14.94 15.29
N TYR A 187 13.17 16.13 15.39
CA TYR A 187 12.39 17.35 15.60
C TYR A 187 11.54 17.73 14.39
N GLN A 188 11.99 17.42 13.17
CA GLN A 188 11.14 17.61 12.00
C GLN A 188 9.92 16.70 12.06
N VAL A 189 10.07 15.44 12.41
CA VAL A 189 8.95 14.51 12.58
C VAL A 189 8.04 14.92 13.72
N ASP A 190 8.61 15.26 14.88
CA ASP A 190 7.84 15.64 16.07
C ASP A 190 6.95 16.87 15.83
N ARG A 191 7.44 17.87 15.09
CA ARG A 191 6.64 19.05 14.72
C ARG A 191 5.49 18.76 13.75
N ASN A 192 5.55 17.66 13.00
CA ASN A 192 4.61 17.38 11.91
C ASN A 192 3.69 16.18 12.16
N LYS A 193 3.98 15.29 13.11
CA LYS A 193 3.20 14.08 13.40
C LYS A 193 1.73 14.35 13.75
N ASP A 194 1.42 15.53 14.28
CA ASP A 194 0.05 15.97 14.59
C ASP A 194 -0.44 17.08 13.64
N THR A 195 0.09 17.12 12.41
CA THR A 195 -0.29 18.14 11.41
C THR A 195 -1.79 18.11 11.10
N LEU A 196 -2.38 19.29 10.93
CA LEU A 196 -3.79 19.46 10.55
C LEU A 196 -3.99 19.60 9.03
N LYS A 197 -2.93 19.38 8.24
CA LYS A 197 -2.98 19.51 6.77
C LYS A 197 -3.99 18.56 6.14
N SER A 198 -3.91 17.28 6.49
CA SER A 198 -4.94 16.27 6.25
C SER A 198 -4.65 15.02 7.08
N GLU A 199 -5.65 14.15 7.23
CA GLU A 199 -5.47 12.82 7.85
C GLU A 199 -4.38 12.01 7.13
N PHE A 200 -4.33 12.08 5.79
CA PHE A 200 -3.32 11.39 4.99
C PHE A 200 -1.88 11.83 5.33
N PHE A 201 -1.66 13.15 5.52
CA PHE A 201 -0.35 13.68 5.96
C PHE A 201 -0.04 13.33 7.42
N ALA A 202 -1.01 13.49 8.32
CA ALA A 202 -0.85 13.16 9.73
C ALA A 202 -0.43 11.69 9.89
N THR A 203 -1.03 10.79 9.12
CA THR A 203 -0.74 9.37 9.19
C THR A 203 0.67 9.02 8.71
N GLU A 204 1.15 9.61 7.61
CA GLU A 204 2.52 9.35 7.14
C GLU A 204 3.60 9.97 8.04
N TRP A 205 3.35 11.15 8.62
CA TRP A 205 4.23 11.68 9.67
C TRP A 205 4.16 10.85 10.97
N GLY A 206 3.00 10.29 11.28
CA GLY A 206 2.83 9.32 12.37
C GLY A 206 3.65 8.06 12.15
N ILE A 207 3.64 7.48 10.95
CA ILE A 207 4.51 6.34 10.60
C ILE A 207 5.98 6.71 10.78
N ALA A 208 6.41 7.92 10.40
CA ALA A 208 7.77 8.38 10.64
C ALA A 208 8.10 8.46 12.15
N ALA A 209 7.18 9.00 12.96
CA ALA A 209 7.33 9.06 14.42
C ALA A 209 7.39 7.65 15.06
N GLY A 210 6.56 6.74 14.54
CA GLY A 210 6.61 5.31 14.82
C GLY A 210 8.02 4.77 14.58
N ILE A 211 8.53 4.85 13.35
CA ILE A 211 9.86 4.33 12.98
C ILE A 211 10.96 4.87 13.92
N LEU A 212 10.88 6.15 14.28
CA LEU A 212 11.84 6.81 15.16
C LEU A 212 11.77 6.37 16.63
N GLY A 213 10.71 5.67 17.05
CA GLY A 213 10.61 5.05 18.36
C GLY A 213 9.38 5.42 19.17
N ASN A 214 8.39 6.10 18.59
CA ASN A 214 7.10 6.36 19.22
C ASN A 214 6.00 5.48 18.62
N PRO A 215 5.93 4.19 18.99
CA PRO A 215 5.06 3.22 18.33
C PRO A 215 3.57 3.53 18.42
N GLU A 216 3.12 4.41 19.33
CA GLU A 216 1.71 4.82 19.42
C GLU A 216 1.21 5.55 18.18
N TYR A 217 2.13 6.09 17.37
CA TYR A 217 1.80 6.73 16.10
C TYR A 217 1.71 5.75 14.93
N PHE A 218 2.12 4.49 15.10
CA PHE A 218 1.74 3.44 14.16
C PHE A 218 0.26 3.11 14.37
N ALA A 219 -0.56 3.35 13.35
CA ALA A 219 -2.03 3.19 13.30
C ALA A 219 -2.87 4.45 13.57
N SER A 220 -2.54 5.54 12.87
CA SER A 220 -3.55 6.52 12.43
C SER A 220 -4.25 6.00 11.15
N ASP A 221 -5.51 6.36 10.94
CA ASP A 221 -6.34 5.86 9.83
C ASP A 221 -5.67 6.21 8.47
N LEU A 222 -5.19 5.19 7.73
CA LEU A 222 -4.62 5.34 6.39
C LEU A 222 -5.74 5.16 5.35
N THR A 223 -6.10 6.22 4.62
CA THR A 223 -7.06 6.12 3.51
C THR A 223 -6.36 5.58 2.26
N GLY A 224 -6.97 4.62 1.56
CA GLY A 224 -6.51 4.10 0.27
C GLY A 224 -5.41 3.01 0.31
N PHE A 225 -4.57 2.95 1.35
CA PHE A 225 -3.42 2.02 1.43
C PHE A 225 -3.60 0.90 2.43
N THR A 226 -4.47 -0.06 2.11
CA THR A 226 -4.93 -1.10 3.04
C THR A 226 -3.79 -2.00 3.54
N ALA A 227 -2.87 -2.47 2.70
CA ALA A 227 -1.78 -3.33 3.14
C ALA A 227 -0.75 -2.57 3.98
N ARG A 228 -0.50 -1.28 3.66
CA ARG A 228 0.34 -0.41 4.48
C ARG A 228 -0.27 -0.16 5.85
N TYR A 229 -1.58 0.05 5.89
CA TYR A 229 -2.35 0.20 7.13
C TYR A 229 -2.24 -1.04 8.01
N VAL A 230 -2.55 -2.22 7.45
CA VAL A 230 -2.45 -3.49 8.18
C VAL A 230 -1.00 -3.73 8.64
N GLN A 231 0.01 -3.50 7.80
CA GLN A 231 1.41 -3.66 8.20
C GLN A 231 1.81 -2.73 9.35
N SER A 232 1.37 -1.47 9.32
CA SER A 232 1.57 -0.50 10.39
C SER A 232 0.90 -0.97 11.69
N THR A 233 -0.35 -1.44 11.61
CA THR A 233 -1.08 -1.97 12.76
C THR A 233 -0.42 -3.22 13.34
N ILE A 234 0.04 -4.16 12.50
CA ILE A 234 0.77 -5.34 13.00
C ILE A 234 2.09 -4.92 13.66
N LEU A 235 2.82 -3.97 13.07
CA LEU A 235 4.06 -3.47 13.66
C LEU A 235 3.79 -2.78 15.01
N TYR A 236 2.70 -2.02 15.14
CA TYR A 236 2.26 -1.47 16.41
C TYR A 236 2.02 -2.57 17.45
N ILE A 237 1.28 -3.64 17.10
CA ILE A 237 1.05 -4.81 17.97
C ILE A 237 2.39 -5.43 18.41
N GLN A 238 3.38 -5.53 17.52
CA GLN A 238 4.69 -6.10 17.85
C GLN A 238 5.47 -5.23 18.84
N LEU A 239 5.46 -3.92 18.66
CA LEU A 239 6.35 -2.98 19.34
C LEU A 239 5.75 -2.40 20.62
N ASN A 240 4.43 -2.26 20.69
CA ASN A 240 3.72 -1.71 21.84
C ASN A 240 2.41 -2.47 22.14
N PRO A 241 2.53 -3.74 22.57
CA PRO A 241 1.39 -4.55 23.00
C PRO A 241 0.88 -4.05 24.36
N LYS A 242 0.24 -2.88 24.41
CA LYS A 242 -0.29 -2.29 25.67
C LYS A 242 -1.17 -3.32 26.40
N ILE A 243 -0.91 -3.51 27.70
CA ILE A 243 -1.61 -4.47 28.57
C ILE A 243 -2.73 -3.81 29.41
N ASP A 244 -2.85 -2.47 29.41
CA ASP A 244 -3.56 -1.79 30.48
C ASP A 244 -4.98 -1.27 30.13
N TYR A 245 -5.96 -2.16 30.32
CA TYR A 245 -7.22 -1.95 31.04
C TYR A 245 -7.79 -3.37 31.24
N ARG A 246 -7.51 -4.02 32.38
CA ARG A 246 -7.86 -5.43 32.73
C ARG A 246 -6.91 -6.54 32.25
N ASP A 247 -5.59 -6.30 32.15
CA ASP A 247 -4.58 -7.34 31.85
C ASP A 247 -4.79 -8.09 30.50
N ILE A 248 -5.41 -7.45 29.50
CA ILE A 248 -5.70 -8.03 28.17
C ILE A 248 -5.10 -7.14 27.08
N LEU A 249 -4.56 -7.77 26.04
CA LEU A 249 -4.00 -7.10 24.86
C LEU A 249 -5.10 -6.49 24.01
N LYS A 250 -5.52 -5.28 24.39
CA LYS A 250 -6.58 -4.52 23.73
C LYS A 250 -6.34 -4.37 22.22
N ILE A 251 -5.09 -4.27 21.78
CA ILE A 251 -4.81 -4.03 20.36
C ILE A 251 -5.02 -5.27 19.47
N ILE A 252 -4.74 -6.48 19.95
CA ILE A 252 -5.05 -7.72 19.21
C ILE A 252 -6.56 -7.96 19.22
N GLU A 253 -7.21 -7.67 20.34
CA GLU A 253 -8.67 -7.71 20.45
C GLU A 253 -9.32 -6.72 19.48
N ILE A 254 -8.88 -5.44 19.46
CA ILE A 254 -9.30 -4.43 18.48
C ILE A 254 -9.04 -4.90 17.05
N TYR A 255 -7.88 -5.49 16.75
CA TYR A 255 -7.63 -6.03 15.42
C TYR A 255 -8.67 -7.11 15.05
N GLY A 256 -8.99 -8.01 15.99
CA GLY A 256 -10.06 -8.99 15.82
C GLY A 256 -11.45 -8.37 15.64
N GLU A 257 -11.83 -7.40 16.47
CA GLU A 257 -13.18 -6.80 16.50
C GLU A 257 -13.40 -5.77 15.39
N ASP A 258 -12.47 -4.84 15.19
CA ASP A 258 -12.61 -3.71 14.28
C ASP A 258 -12.13 -4.02 12.86
N TYR A 259 -11.08 -4.84 12.70
CA TYR A 259 -10.49 -5.07 11.38
C TYR A 259 -11.01 -6.34 10.73
N VAL A 260 -11.22 -7.40 11.52
CA VAL A 260 -11.70 -8.71 11.04
C VAL A 260 -13.19 -8.94 11.31
N GLY A 261 -13.75 -8.33 12.36
CA GLY A 261 -15.07 -8.67 12.90
C GLY A 261 -16.22 -7.75 12.47
N SER A 262 -16.00 -6.44 12.37
CA SER A 262 -17.08 -5.47 12.22
C SER A 262 -16.58 -4.16 11.61
N PHE A 263 -17.47 -3.39 10.97
CA PHE A 263 -17.35 -1.99 10.51
C PHE A 263 -16.07 -1.45 9.82
N ARG A 264 -14.82 -1.69 10.22
CA ARG A 264 -13.62 -1.11 9.54
C ARG A 264 -12.96 -2.04 8.51
N THR A 265 -13.57 -3.16 8.15
CA THR A 265 -13.09 -4.04 7.06
C THR A 265 -12.88 -3.27 5.74
N PHE A 266 -13.72 -2.27 5.48
CA PHE A 266 -13.56 -1.37 4.32
C PHE A 266 -12.33 -0.43 4.44
N LYS A 267 -11.78 -0.19 5.63
CA LYS A 267 -10.55 0.59 5.79
C LYS A 267 -9.31 -0.29 5.69
N SER A 268 -9.42 -1.55 6.10
CA SER A 268 -8.29 -2.50 6.17
C SER A 268 -8.16 -3.42 4.97
N GLY A 269 -9.19 -3.50 4.12
CA GLY A 269 -9.22 -4.45 3.01
C GLY A 269 -9.28 -5.92 3.46
N LEU A 270 -9.53 -6.19 4.75
CA LEU A 270 -9.62 -7.56 5.29
C LEU A 270 -11.01 -8.17 5.07
N ARG A 271 -11.07 -9.51 5.02
CA ARG A 271 -12.34 -10.25 4.95
C ARG A 271 -12.97 -10.31 6.34
N LYS A 272 -14.28 -10.09 6.42
CA LYS A 272 -15.04 -10.39 7.63
C LYS A 272 -14.95 -11.89 7.95
N ASN A 273 -14.46 -12.25 9.12
CA ASN A 273 -14.26 -13.66 9.49
C ASN A 273 -14.53 -13.89 10.99
N PRO A 274 -15.76 -14.30 11.36
CA PRO A 274 -16.12 -14.51 12.76
C PRO A 274 -15.27 -15.56 13.49
N LEU A 275 -14.86 -16.63 12.80
CA LEU A 275 -14.00 -17.65 13.39
C LEU A 275 -12.62 -17.06 13.72
N ARG A 276 -12.04 -16.31 12.78
CA ARG A 276 -10.76 -15.63 12.96
C ARG A 276 -10.82 -14.59 14.07
N GLN A 277 -11.89 -13.80 14.13
CA GLN A 277 -12.14 -12.86 15.22
C GLN A 277 -12.11 -13.56 16.58
N GLN A 278 -12.84 -14.67 16.74
CA GLN A 278 -12.85 -15.43 18.00
C GLN A 278 -11.47 -15.98 18.37
N GLN A 279 -10.70 -16.45 17.38
CA GLN A 279 -9.32 -16.91 17.60
C GLN A 279 -8.41 -15.78 18.09
N LEU A 280 -8.54 -14.57 17.54
CA LEU A 280 -7.75 -13.40 17.95
C LEU A 280 -8.13 -12.93 19.36
N ILE A 281 -9.43 -12.89 19.69
CA ILE A 281 -9.91 -12.56 21.05
C ILE A 281 -9.39 -13.59 22.07
N ALA A 282 -9.41 -14.88 21.71
CA ALA A 282 -8.86 -15.93 22.59
C ALA A 282 -7.34 -15.81 22.75
N LEU A 283 -6.61 -15.49 21.68
CA LEU A 283 -5.17 -15.26 21.72
C LEU A 283 -4.82 -14.06 22.63
N ALA A 284 -5.54 -12.95 22.49
CA ALA A 284 -5.32 -11.72 23.26
C ALA A 284 -5.38 -11.94 24.79
N LYS A 285 -6.13 -12.95 25.26
CA LYS A 285 -6.25 -13.31 26.68
C LYS A 285 -5.08 -14.15 27.22
N SER A 286 -4.25 -14.73 26.35
CA SER A 286 -3.24 -15.73 26.75
C SER A 286 -1.81 -15.38 26.35
N ILE A 287 -1.63 -14.61 25.28
CA ILE A 287 -0.31 -14.23 24.77
C ILE A 287 0.35 -13.20 25.71
N LYS A 288 1.68 -13.33 25.90
CA LYS A 288 2.49 -12.50 26.78
C LYS A 288 3.64 -11.88 26.00
N PRO A 289 4.01 -10.61 26.28
CA PRO A 289 5.19 -10.02 25.68
C PRO A 289 6.47 -10.75 26.15
N ASP A 290 7.53 -10.58 25.36
CA ASP A 290 8.87 -11.01 25.72
C ASP A 290 9.45 -10.14 26.86
N ARG A 291 10.68 -10.45 27.27
CA ARG A 291 11.38 -9.72 28.35
C ARG A 291 11.60 -8.22 28.08
N PHE A 292 11.38 -7.77 26.85
CA PHE A 292 11.51 -6.37 26.44
C PHE A 292 10.15 -5.68 26.25
N GLY A 293 9.05 -6.37 26.58
CA GLY A 293 7.70 -5.83 26.42
C GLY A 293 7.18 -5.88 24.99
N MET A 294 7.78 -6.69 24.09
CA MET A 294 7.39 -6.79 22.68
C MET A 294 6.76 -8.14 22.34
N LEU A 295 6.05 -8.23 21.22
CA LEU A 295 5.49 -9.47 20.67
C LEU A 295 6.19 -9.84 19.35
N PRO A 296 7.46 -10.28 19.37
CA PRO A 296 8.10 -10.80 18.17
C PRO A 296 7.32 -12.02 17.64
N TYR A 297 7.45 -12.29 16.35
CA TYR A 297 6.81 -13.42 15.68
C TYR A 297 5.28 -13.40 15.72
N ILE A 298 4.62 -12.26 16.00
CA ILE A 298 3.16 -12.20 16.03
C ILE A 298 2.53 -12.65 14.70
N ASP A 299 3.21 -12.43 13.58
CA ASP A 299 2.87 -12.92 12.24
C ASP A 299 2.86 -14.46 12.15
N GLU A 300 3.69 -15.14 12.93
CA GLU A 300 3.65 -16.61 13.08
C GLU A 300 2.72 -17.08 14.20
N ILE A 301 2.50 -16.29 15.25
CA ILE A 301 1.71 -16.67 16.45
C ILE A 301 0.22 -16.43 16.21
N MET A 302 -0.16 -15.26 15.73
CA MET A 302 -1.52 -14.99 15.31
C MET A 302 -1.75 -15.46 13.87
N GLY A 303 -0.73 -15.42 13.00
CA GLY A 303 -0.93 -15.58 11.55
C GLY A 303 -1.08 -14.23 10.86
N VAL A 304 -1.16 -14.24 9.52
CA VAL A 304 -1.46 -13.06 8.71
C VAL A 304 -2.82 -13.22 8.05
N ASP A 305 -3.39 -12.13 7.54
CA ASP A 305 -4.66 -12.11 6.82
C ASP A 305 -4.42 -11.57 5.40
N TRP A 306 -5.14 -12.11 4.41
CA TRP A 306 -5.04 -11.62 3.02
C TRP A 306 -5.68 -10.24 2.88
N VAL A 307 -4.90 -9.25 2.41
CA VAL A 307 -5.35 -7.86 2.30
C VAL A 307 -5.76 -7.53 0.86
N MET A 308 -7.00 -7.08 0.66
CA MET A 308 -7.40 -6.49 -0.63
C MET A 308 -6.87 -5.06 -0.71
N ASP A 309 -6.03 -4.76 -1.70
CA ASP A 309 -5.36 -3.46 -1.81
C ASP A 309 -5.46 -2.89 -3.24
N PHE A 310 -6.14 -1.77 -3.37
CA PHE A 310 -6.31 -1.02 -4.62
C PHE A 310 -5.48 0.28 -4.65
N SER A 311 -4.57 0.46 -3.70
CA SER A 311 -3.74 1.67 -3.58
C SER A 311 -2.91 2.01 -4.80
N GLN A 312 -2.70 1.09 -5.74
CA GLN A 312 -2.05 1.40 -7.02
C GLN A 312 -2.87 2.32 -7.93
N TYR A 313 -4.18 2.44 -7.68
CA TYR A 313 -5.12 3.20 -8.52
C TYR A 313 -6.00 4.14 -7.69
N ASP A 314 -5.98 4.00 -6.36
CA ASP A 314 -6.94 4.65 -5.47
C ASP A 314 -6.26 5.21 -4.22
N VAL A 315 -5.95 6.50 -4.26
CA VAL A 315 -5.44 7.25 -3.08
C VAL A 315 -6.54 7.54 -2.04
N TYR A 316 -7.81 7.48 -2.44
CA TYR A 316 -8.94 7.92 -1.60
C TYR A 316 -9.63 6.77 -0.88
N GLY A 317 -9.47 5.54 -1.35
CA GLY A 317 -10.07 4.34 -0.77
C GLY A 317 -11.50 4.08 -1.23
N ASP A 318 -11.99 4.84 -2.19
CA ASP A 318 -13.36 4.76 -2.69
C ASP A 318 -13.67 3.40 -3.37
N VAL A 319 -12.68 2.73 -3.96
CA VAL A 319 -12.86 1.41 -4.57
C VAL A 319 -13.19 0.35 -3.51
N ILE A 320 -12.48 0.37 -2.38
CA ILE A 320 -12.81 -0.54 -1.27
C ILE A 320 -14.18 -0.19 -0.69
N MET A 321 -14.53 1.11 -0.59
CA MET A 321 -15.85 1.53 -0.12
C MET A 321 -16.97 0.95 -0.98
N GLU A 322 -16.88 1.10 -2.31
CA GLU A 322 -17.89 0.55 -3.23
C GLU A 322 -18.02 -0.97 -3.15
N LEU A 323 -16.93 -1.69 -2.86
CA LEU A 323 -16.97 -3.14 -2.72
C LEU A 323 -17.49 -3.58 -1.35
N TYR A 324 -17.06 -2.93 -0.27
CA TYR A 324 -17.10 -3.50 1.08
C TYR A 324 -17.74 -2.61 2.15
N GLN A 325 -18.19 -1.39 1.86
CA GLN A 325 -18.80 -0.52 2.87
C GLN A 325 -20.01 -1.21 3.53
N ASP A 326 -19.85 -1.56 4.81
CA ASP A 326 -20.80 -2.25 5.71
C ASP A 326 -21.03 -1.32 6.92
N GLY A 327 -22.25 -1.26 7.48
CA GLY A 327 -22.54 -0.45 8.66
C GLY A 327 -24.01 -0.13 8.90
N LEU A 328 -24.31 1.10 9.36
CA LEU A 328 -25.70 1.53 9.58
C LEU A 328 -26.54 1.56 8.29
N ILE A 329 -25.86 1.68 7.13
CA ILE A 329 -26.45 1.51 5.79
C ILE A 329 -25.41 0.73 4.96
N ASP A 330 -25.70 -0.53 4.66
CA ASP A 330 -24.86 -1.37 3.80
C ASP A 330 -24.89 -0.82 2.38
N LYS A 331 -23.74 -0.32 1.92
CA LYS A 331 -23.61 0.32 0.59
C LYS A 331 -22.76 -0.50 -0.36
N GLY A 332 -21.75 -1.19 0.15
CA GLY A 332 -20.83 -2.00 -0.64
C GLY A 332 -21.53 -3.18 -1.31
N LEU A 333 -21.07 -3.56 -2.50
CA LEU A 333 -21.65 -4.65 -3.28
C LEU A 333 -21.60 -6.00 -2.56
N VAL A 334 -20.51 -6.28 -1.85
CA VAL A 334 -20.36 -7.49 -1.03
C VAL A 334 -21.29 -7.44 0.18
N ALA A 335 -21.36 -6.30 0.87
CA ALA A 335 -22.23 -6.13 2.03
C ALA A 335 -23.73 -6.30 1.67
N LYS A 336 -24.13 -5.82 0.49
CA LYS A 336 -25.48 -6.01 -0.07
C LYS A 336 -25.76 -7.43 -0.58
N GLY A 337 -24.76 -8.31 -0.62
CA GLY A 337 -24.87 -9.66 -1.18
C GLY A 337 -25.05 -9.68 -2.70
N LEU A 338 -24.69 -8.60 -3.40
CA LEU A 338 -24.79 -8.50 -4.87
C LEU A 338 -23.65 -9.23 -5.57
N ILE A 339 -22.48 -9.27 -4.94
CA ILE A 339 -21.32 -10.05 -5.38
C ILE A 339 -20.70 -10.74 -4.16
N LYS A 340 -19.88 -11.76 -4.38
CA LYS A 340 -19.22 -12.53 -3.31
C LYS A 340 -17.80 -12.03 -3.04
N ASP A 341 -17.34 -12.10 -1.79
CA ASP A 341 -15.92 -11.90 -1.51
C ASP A 341 -15.12 -13.07 -2.11
N PRO A 342 -14.09 -12.82 -2.93
CA PRO A 342 -13.33 -13.89 -3.60
C PRO A 342 -12.56 -14.78 -2.62
N ARG A 343 -12.38 -14.33 -1.37
CA ARG A 343 -11.73 -15.08 -0.30
C ARG A 343 -12.68 -16.01 0.43
N ASP A 344 -14.01 -15.93 0.24
CA ASP A 344 -14.95 -16.81 0.93
C ASP A 344 -14.66 -18.28 0.59
N THR A 345 -14.79 -19.17 1.60
CA THR A 345 -14.42 -20.59 1.47
C THR A 345 -15.23 -21.35 0.42
N ASP A 346 -16.42 -20.84 0.12
CA ASP A 346 -17.35 -21.36 -0.87
C ASP A 346 -17.41 -20.46 -2.13
N SER A 347 -16.39 -19.63 -2.37
CA SER A 347 -16.23 -18.90 -3.63
C SER A 347 -15.83 -19.86 -4.76
N THR A 348 -16.55 -19.78 -5.88
CA THR A 348 -16.23 -20.53 -7.11
C THR A 348 -15.38 -19.68 -8.06
N LYS A 349 -14.95 -20.25 -9.19
CA LYS A 349 -14.26 -19.48 -10.23
C LYS A 349 -15.18 -18.37 -10.77
N GLU A 350 -16.45 -18.69 -10.98
CA GLU A 350 -17.45 -17.78 -11.54
C GLU A 350 -17.69 -16.59 -10.61
N SER A 351 -17.84 -16.81 -9.30
CA SER A 351 -18.02 -15.70 -8.35
C SER A 351 -16.76 -14.85 -8.19
N ARG A 352 -15.56 -15.45 -8.32
CA ARG A 352 -14.30 -14.69 -8.33
C ARG A 352 -14.17 -13.85 -9.60
N ASP A 353 -14.55 -14.39 -10.75
CA ASP A 353 -14.53 -13.65 -12.02
C ASP A 353 -15.52 -12.46 -12.01
N GLU A 354 -16.70 -12.63 -11.41
CA GLU A 354 -17.67 -11.55 -11.23
C GLU A 354 -17.10 -10.43 -10.34
N PHE A 355 -16.58 -10.78 -9.15
CA PHE A 355 -15.93 -9.81 -8.27
C PHE A 355 -14.78 -9.10 -8.97
N ARG A 356 -13.94 -9.88 -9.67
CA ARG A 356 -12.79 -9.39 -10.42
C ARG A 356 -13.19 -8.36 -11.47
N GLN A 357 -14.19 -8.65 -12.30
CA GLN A 357 -14.66 -7.72 -13.33
C GLN A 357 -15.12 -6.41 -12.71
N LYS A 358 -15.86 -6.48 -11.59
CA LYS A 358 -16.32 -5.28 -10.89
C LYS A 358 -15.17 -4.49 -10.27
N ALA A 359 -14.22 -5.16 -9.62
CA ALA A 359 -13.03 -4.51 -9.05
C ALA A 359 -12.16 -3.84 -10.12
N ILE A 360 -11.99 -4.47 -11.29
CA ILE A 360 -11.30 -3.88 -12.45
C ILE A 360 -12.03 -2.62 -12.91
N PHE A 361 -13.35 -2.71 -13.12
CA PHE A 361 -14.16 -1.57 -13.53
C PHE A 361 -14.01 -0.38 -12.56
N LEU A 362 -14.18 -0.63 -11.25
CA LEU A 362 -14.07 0.43 -10.24
C LEU A 362 -12.65 1.03 -10.21
N SER A 363 -11.61 0.20 -10.24
CA SER A 363 -10.22 0.67 -10.22
C SER A 363 -9.88 1.50 -11.46
N GLN A 364 -10.31 1.06 -12.65
CA GLN A 364 -10.12 1.80 -13.89
C GLN A 364 -10.84 3.14 -13.88
N ARG A 365 -12.12 3.16 -13.48
CA ARG A 365 -12.90 4.39 -13.34
C ARG A 365 -12.24 5.39 -12.38
N ARG A 366 -11.71 4.90 -11.25
CA ARG A 366 -11.01 5.75 -10.28
C ARG A 366 -9.72 6.33 -10.86
N ALA A 367 -8.90 5.51 -11.51
CA ALA A 367 -7.67 5.96 -12.17
C ALA A 367 -7.98 7.00 -13.25
N GLU A 368 -8.97 6.74 -14.12
CA GLU A 368 -9.40 7.67 -15.16
C GLU A 368 -9.89 9.01 -14.60
N ALA A 369 -10.66 8.97 -13.51
CA ALA A 369 -11.18 10.16 -12.85
C ALA A 369 -10.12 10.98 -12.10
N SER A 370 -8.98 10.37 -11.81
CA SER A 370 -7.84 11.01 -11.14
C SER A 370 -6.74 11.44 -12.13
N ALA A 371 -6.94 11.21 -13.44
CA ALA A 371 -5.92 11.47 -14.45
C ALA A 371 -5.46 12.94 -14.43
N LEU A 372 -4.15 13.15 -14.51
CA LEU A 372 -3.57 14.50 -14.42
C LEU A 372 -3.94 15.42 -15.59
N ASN A 373 -4.45 14.86 -16.69
CA ASN A 373 -4.95 15.63 -17.82
C ASN A 373 -6.44 16.01 -17.72
N LEU A 374 -7.06 15.82 -16.56
CA LEU A 374 -8.37 16.38 -16.26
C LEU A 374 -8.22 17.72 -15.54
N PRO A 375 -8.96 18.76 -15.97
CA PRO A 375 -8.92 20.04 -15.31
C PRO A 375 -9.56 19.98 -13.92
N TYR A 376 -9.02 20.72 -12.98
CA TYR A 376 -9.71 20.97 -11.72
C TYR A 376 -10.97 21.83 -11.92
N PRO A 377 -11.93 21.80 -10.97
CA PRO A 377 -13.07 22.70 -11.04
C PRO A 377 -12.59 24.17 -11.00
N PRO A 378 -13.03 25.04 -11.91
CA PRO A 378 -12.66 26.47 -11.87
C PRO A 378 -13.09 27.19 -10.57
N THR A 379 -14.02 26.60 -9.83
CA THR A 379 -14.50 27.10 -8.54
C THR A 379 -13.67 26.62 -7.34
N ARG A 380 -12.68 25.75 -7.55
CA ARG A 380 -11.79 25.25 -6.50
C ARG A 380 -10.83 26.37 -6.09
N SER A 381 -10.63 26.57 -4.78
CA SER A 381 -9.70 27.60 -4.30
C SER A 381 -8.24 27.17 -4.46
N ASP A 382 -7.32 28.13 -4.39
CA ASP A 382 -5.88 27.86 -4.42
C ASP A 382 -5.46 26.88 -3.32
N ALA A 383 -5.92 27.10 -2.08
CA ALA A 383 -5.63 26.21 -0.95
C ALA A 383 -6.14 24.78 -1.14
N GLN A 384 -7.30 24.60 -1.80
CA GLN A 384 -7.81 23.26 -2.12
C GLN A 384 -7.01 22.59 -3.25
N THR A 385 -6.53 23.38 -4.22
CA THR A 385 -5.69 22.91 -5.32
C THR A 385 -4.31 22.49 -4.80
N GLU A 386 -3.70 23.30 -3.95
CA GLU A 386 -2.42 22.99 -3.30
C GLU A 386 -2.53 21.70 -2.47
N LEU A 387 -3.58 21.55 -1.66
CA LEU A 387 -3.78 20.35 -0.86
C LEU A 387 -3.93 19.09 -1.73
N GLU A 388 -4.66 19.18 -2.84
CA GLU A 388 -4.83 18.06 -3.77
C GLU A 388 -3.49 17.68 -4.43
N ASP A 389 -2.74 18.65 -4.95
CA ASP A 389 -1.41 18.44 -5.53
C ASP A 389 -0.44 17.81 -4.50
N ASP A 390 -0.50 18.28 -3.26
CA ASP A 390 0.27 17.76 -2.13
C ASP A 390 -0.09 16.30 -1.81
N MET A 391 -1.39 15.95 -1.82
CA MET A 391 -1.86 14.58 -1.61
C MET A 391 -1.41 13.66 -2.75
N ILE A 392 -1.48 14.10 -4.00
CA ILE A 392 -1.00 13.34 -5.16
C ILE A 392 0.52 13.14 -5.10
N THR A 393 1.25 14.15 -4.62
CA THR A 393 2.70 14.05 -4.40
C THR A 393 3.03 13.07 -3.29
N LEU A 394 2.31 13.11 -2.16
CA LEU A 394 2.47 12.15 -1.08
C LEU A 394 2.13 10.72 -1.54
N TYR A 395 1.10 10.56 -2.36
CA TYR A 395 0.75 9.30 -3.01
C TYR A 395 1.91 8.73 -3.83
N ALA A 396 2.56 9.56 -4.66
CA ALA A 396 3.75 9.16 -5.40
C ALA A 396 4.89 8.72 -4.47
N LYS A 397 5.11 9.43 -3.36
CA LYS A 397 6.14 9.08 -2.35
C LYS A 397 5.85 7.74 -1.69
N ILE A 398 4.61 7.48 -1.28
CA ILE A 398 4.22 6.18 -0.70
C ILE A 398 4.44 5.06 -1.73
N ARG A 399 4.04 5.26 -2.99
CA ARG A 399 4.30 4.28 -4.06
C ARG A 399 5.80 4.03 -4.26
N ALA A 400 6.61 5.08 -4.26
CA ALA A 400 8.06 4.97 -4.41
C ALA A 400 8.71 4.14 -3.30
N VAL A 401 8.25 4.29 -2.05
CA VAL A 401 8.79 3.56 -0.88
C VAL A 401 8.10 2.23 -0.58
N THR A 402 7.05 1.86 -1.33
CA THR A 402 6.36 0.58 -1.18
C THR A 402 7.17 -0.55 -1.82
N PRO A 403 7.51 -1.63 -1.08
CA PRO A 403 8.25 -2.76 -1.64
C PRO A 403 7.48 -3.42 -2.81
N PRO A 404 8.15 -3.80 -3.92
CA PRO A 404 7.50 -4.53 -5.02
C PRO A 404 6.81 -5.83 -4.59
N GLN A 405 7.35 -6.50 -3.57
CA GLN A 405 6.83 -7.75 -3.01
C GLN A 405 5.74 -7.54 -1.94
N GLY A 406 5.33 -6.29 -1.70
CA GLY A 406 4.43 -5.91 -0.62
C GLY A 406 5.03 -6.15 0.77
N TYR A 407 4.17 -6.03 1.78
CA TYR A 407 4.57 -6.08 3.18
C TYR A 407 4.53 -7.52 3.74
N PRO A 408 5.53 -7.97 4.52
CA PRO A 408 5.58 -9.33 5.06
C PRO A 408 4.40 -9.73 5.95
N ASN A 409 3.91 -8.83 6.80
CA ASN A 409 2.83 -9.14 7.75
C ASN A 409 1.44 -8.74 7.22
N ALA A 410 1.38 -8.13 6.03
CA ALA A 410 0.15 -7.70 5.37
C ALA A 410 0.17 -8.11 3.89
N PRO A 411 0.14 -9.42 3.61
CA PRO A 411 0.24 -9.92 2.25
C PRO A 411 -1.00 -9.54 1.44
N THR A 412 -0.80 -8.97 0.25
CA THR A 412 -1.91 -8.65 -0.66
C THR A 412 -2.59 -9.93 -1.15
N TYR A 413 -3.91 -9.92 -1.20
CA TYR A 413 -4.71 -10.96 -1.82
C TYR A 413 -4.61 -10.86 -3.35
N TYR A 414 -4.24 -11.95 -4.01
CA TYR A 414 -4.39 -12.08 -5.46
C TYR A 414 -5.58 -12.98 -5.75
N ILE A 415 -6.49 -12.50 -6.61
CA ILE A 415 -7.51 -13.37 -7.20
C ILE A 415 -6.74 -14.43 -8.01
N PRO A 416 -6.90 -15.75 -7.74
CA PRO A 416 -6.11 -16.81 -8.35
C PRO A 416 -6.04 -16.74 -9.88
N GLU A 417 -7.13 -16.34 -10.51
CA GLU A 417 -7.26 -16.20 -11.96
C GLU A 417 -6.32 -15.11 -12.56
N TYR A 418 -5.91 -14.10 -11.79
CA TYR A 418 -4.85 -13.18 -12.24
C TYR A 418 -3.49 -13.87 -12.36
N LEU A 419 -3.20 -14.82 -11.47
CA LEU A 419 -1.94 -15.57 -11.51
C LEU A 419 -1.91 -16.52 -12.70
N ASP A 420 -3.07 -17.08 -13.08
CA ASP A 420 -3.23 -17.88 -14.29
C ASP A 420 -2.81 -17.07 -15.51
N GLU A 421 -3.37 -15.86 -15.67
CA GLU A 421 -3.05 -14.97 -16.80
C GLU A 421 -1.59 -14.53 -16.81
N PHE A 422 -1.02 -14.17 -15.65
CA PHE A 422 0.39 -13.80 -15.59
C PHE A 422 1.31 -14.97 -15.91
N TYR A 423 0.97 -16.18 -15.46
CA TYR A 423 1.77 -17.37 -15.74
C TYR A 423 1.72 -17.73 -17.23
N GLU A 424 0.52 -17.77 -17.82
CA GLU A 424 0.32 -18.06 -19.24
C GLU A 424 1.01 -17.03 -20.14
N ALA A 425 1.02 -15.75 -19.73
CA ALA A 425 1.72 -14.69 -20.45
C ALA A 425 3.24 -14.68 -20.26
N GLY A 426 3.81 -15.57 -19.44
CA GLY A 426 5.25 -15.57 -19.10
C GLY A 426 5.67 -14.32 -18.30
N LYS A 427 4.75 -13.76 -17.51
CA LYS A 427 4.91 -12.51 -16.73
C LYS A 427 4.73 -12.71 -15.22
N LEU A 428 4.54 -13.94 -14.75
CA LEU A 428 4.42 -14.23 -13.32
C LEU A 428 5.81 -14.18 -12.66
N ASP A 429 6.09 -13.08 -11.97
CA ASP A 429 7.35 -12.84 -11.30
C ASP A 429 7.45 -13.64 -10.00
N LYS A 430 8.29 -14.68 -9.97
CA LYS A 430 8.43 -15.58 -8.82
C LYS A 430 8.88 -14.89 -7.54
N LYS A 431 9.51 -13.71 -7.64
CA LYS A 431 9.90 -12.92 -6.48
C LYS A 431 8.69 -12.37 -5.71
N LEU A 432 7.51 -12.29 -6.33
CA LEU A 432 6.28 -11.87 -5.67
C LEU A 432 5.62 -12.98 -4.85
N ASN A 433 6.21 -14.18 -4.80
CA ASN A 433 5.67 -15.29 -4.02
C ASN A 433 5.68 -14.93 -2.52
N PRO A 434 4.51 -14.91 -1.85
CA PRO A 434 4.40 -14.44 -0.47
C PRO A 434 5.10 -15.37 0.53
N THR A 435 5.44 -16.61 0.12
CA THR A 435 6.15 -17.59 0.97
C THR A 435 7.66 -17.33 1.09
N ILE A 436 8.19 -16.39 0.31
CA ILE A 436 9.59 -15.98 0.43
C ILE A 436 9.81 -15.36 1.83
N PRO A 437 10.75 -15.90 2.64
CA PRO A 437 11.11 -15.35 3.94
C PRO A 437 11.40 -13.86 3.88
N ALA A 438 10.98 -13.11 4.90
CA ALA A 438 11.13 -11.64 4.92
C ALA A 438 12.57 -11.19 4.64
N ILE A 439 13.55 -11.91 5.21
CA ILE A 439 14.98 -11.61 5.03
C ILE A 439 15.50 -11.76 3.61
N TYR A 440 14.79 -12.46 2.72
CA TYR A 440 15.19 -12.64 1.32
C TYR A 440 14.43 -11.73 0.35
N ARG A 441 13.53 -10.88 0.86
CA ARG A 441 12.79 -9.90 0.06
C ARG A 441 13.63 -8.66 -0.20
N GLU A 442 13.45 -8.02 -1.34
CA GLU A 442 14.18 -6.85 -1.83
C GLU A 442 14.24 -5.67 -0.86
N SER A 443 13.20 -5.48 -0.04
CA SER A 443 13.18 -4.43 0.99
C SER A 443 14.13 -4.68 2.14
N PHE A 444 14.59 -5.92 2.35
CA PHE A 444 15.43 -6.29 3.47
C PHE A 444 16.91 -5.99 3.18
N PRO A 445 17.62 -5.22 4.04
CA PRO A 445 18.99 -4.78 3.78
C PRO A 445 19.97 -5.94 3.64
N GLN A 446 20.82 -5.90 2.59
CA GLN A 446 21.82 -6.95 2.37
C GLN A 446 22.78 -7.09 3.55
N GLU A 447 23.26 -5.98 4.11
CA GLU A 447 24.17 -5.99 5.27
C GLU A 447 23.56 -6.73 6.48
N LEU A 448 22.25 -6.60 6.70
CA LEU A 448 21.57 -7.29 7.80
C LEU A 448 21.40 -8.79 7.49
N ARG A 449 21.20 -9.17 6.22
CA ARG A 449 21.23 -10.60 5.80
C ARG A 449 22.59 -11.21 6.08
N ASP A 450 23.66 -10.52 5.68
CA ASP A 450 25.03 -10.98 5.88
C ASP A 450 25.34 -11.18 7.38
N LYS A 451 24.85 -10.28 8.25
CA LYS A 451 24.95 -10.43 9.71
C LYS A 451 24.21 -11.67 10.24
N ILE A 452 22.99 -11.93 9.75
CA ILE A 452 22.20 -13.11 10.11
C ILE A 452 22.90 -14.39 9.67
N GLU A 453 23.38 -14.44 8.43
CA GLU A 453 24.10 -15.60 7.88
C GLU A 453 25.41 -15.87 8.61
N TRP A 454 26.18 -14.81 8.89
CA TRP A 454 27.40 -14.90 9.68
C TRP A 454 27.13 -15.44 11.09
N TYR A 455 26.09 -14.93 11.76
CA TYR A 455 25.70 -15.40 13.08
C TYR A 455 25.30 -16.88 13.05
N ALA A 456 24.47 -17.28 12.09
CA ALA A 456 24.06 -18.66 11.92
C ALA A 456 25.27 -19.59 11.70
N LYS A 457 26.22 -19.19 10.84
CA LYS A 457 27.46 -19.94 10.60
C LYS A 457 28.32 -20.04 11.86
N LYS A 458 28.52 -18.94 12.59
CA LYS A 458 29.33 -18.90 13.81
C LYS A 458 28.75 -19.79 14.92
N HIS A 459 27.42 -19.87 15.00
CA HIS A 459 26.71 -20.61 16.05
C HIS A 459 26.16 -21.98 15.59
N ASN A 460 26.56 -22.45 14.40
CA ASN A 460 26.13 -23.74 13.82
C ASN A 460 24.60 -23.91 13.76
N ILE A 461 23.87 -22.83 13.47
CA ILE A 461 22.42 -22.85 13.27
C ILE A 461 22.14 -23.39 11.86
N LYS A 462 21.40 -24.50 11.78
CA LYS A 462 21.05 -25.20 10.54
C LYS A 462 19.67 -24.81 10.01
#